data_AF-A0A1B2EBH3-F1
#
_entry.id   AF-A0A1B2EBH3-F1
#
_cell.length_a   1.000
_cell.length_b   1.000
_cell.length_c   1.000
_cell.angle_alpha   90.00
_cell.angle_beta   90.00
_cell.angle_gamma   90.00
#
_symmetry.space_group_name_H-M   'P 1'
#
loop_
_entity.id
_entity.type
_entity.pdbx_description
1 polymer ?
#
loop_
_entity_poly.entity_id
_entity_poly.type
_entity_poly.pdbx_seq_one_letter_code
_entity_poly.pdbx_strand_id
1 'polypeptide(L)'
;MAYRTMPSVRQAMFLWRRQKRPLRLNRNLVAAVFLLTVLGPLRPTLADEFDLLAAIKGAAPLNDLWQACAAAYVKPRIESRQSSVAVVGNALRKCRTEEGRLRRFLVGKVGRKSAGTVISQLREKYRSDLITIIDARRKGD
;
A
#
# COMPACT_ATOMS: atom_id res chain seq x y z
N MET A 1 16.49 -13.47 -23.95
CA MET A 1 15.40 -13.14 -23.00
C MET A 1 16.02 -12.92 -21.63
N ALA A 2 16.06 -11.68 -21.15
CA ALA A 2 16.73 -11.33 -19.90
C ALA A 2 15.73 -11.29 -18.74
N TYR A 3 15.92 -12.16 -17.75
CA TYR A 3 15.15 -12.18 -16.52
C TYR A 3 15.52 -10.94 -15.70
N ARG A 4 14.61 -9.96 -15.61
CA ARG A 4 14.74 -8.87 -14.63
C ARG A 4 14.56 -9.47 -13.24
N THR A 5 15.67 -9.56 -12.52
CA THR A 5 15.73 -9.91 -11.11
C THR A 5 14.82 -9.00 -10.29
N MET A 6 13.79 -9.60 -9.68
CA MET A 6 12.89 -8.91 -8.76
C MET A 6 13.62 -8.58 -7.45
N PRO A 7 13.49 -7.34 -6.94
CA PRO A 7 14.14 -6.93 -5.70
C PRO A 7 13.46 -7.59 -4.50
N SER A 8 14.24 -8.06 -3.52
CA SER A 8 13.71 -8.74 -2.33
C SER A 8 12.87 -7.79 -1.46
N VAL A 9 12.04 -8.35 -0.58
CA VAL A 9 11.14 -7.60 0.33
C VAL A 9 11.89 -6.55 1.17
N ARG A 10 13.17 -6.80 1.49
CA ARG A 10 14.04 -5.82 2.17
C ARG A 10 14.36 -4.61 1.29
N GLN A 11 14.50 -4.78 -0.02
CA GLN A 11 14.74 -3.69 -0.98
C GLN A 11 13.48 -2.85 -1.23
N ALA A 12 12.29 -3.45 -1.27
CA ALA A 12 11.04 -2.70 -1.38
C ALA A 12 10.78 -1.83 -0.12
N MET A 13 11.09 -2.36 1.07
CA MET A 13 11.01 -1.60 2.32
C MET A 13 12.08 -0.50 2.40
N PHE A 14 13.28 -0.72 1.85
CA PHE A 14 14.29 0.32 1.66
C PHE A 14 13.85 1.41 0.68
N LEU A 15 13.15 1.07 -0.41
CA LEU A 15 12.64 2.05 -1.38
C LEU A 15 11.55 2.94 -0.78
N TRP A 16 10.69 2.39 0.08
CA TRP A 16 9.72 3.17 0.85
C TRP A 16 10.40 4.08 1.90
N ARG A 17 11.53 3.64 2.49
CA ARG A 17 12.31 4.44 3.46
C ARG A 17 13.23 5.49 2.83
N ARG A 18 13.65 5.33 1.56
CA ARG A 18 14.63 6.19 0.86
C ARG A 18 14.00 7.41 0.17
N GLN A 19 12.68 7.54 0.17
CA GLN A 19 11.94 8.72 -0.30
C GLN A 19 11.94 9.86 0.75
N LYS A 20 13.07 10.03 1.45
CA LYS A 20 13.45 11.20 2.24
C LYS A 20 14.90 11.54 1.91
N ARG A 21 15.17 11.97 0.67
CA ARG A 21 16.37 12.76 0.41
C ARG A 21 15.95 14.23 0.38
N PRO A 22 16.56 15.12 1.19
CA PRO A 22 16.39 16.54 0.96
C PRO A 22 16.87 16.82 -0.47
N LEU A 23 16.04 17.53 -1.24
CA LEU A 23 16.47 18.13 -2.49
C LEU A 23 17.80 18.83 -2.20
N ARG A 24 18.89 18.39 -2.83
CA ARG A 24 20.11 19.20 -2.87
C ARG A 24 19.75 20.42 -3.70
N LEU A 25 19.26 21.44 -3.00
CA LEU A 25 18.93 22.73 -3.55
C LEU A 25 20.23 23.33 -4.07
N ASN A 26 20.39 23.30 -5.39
CA ASN A 26 21.51 23.95 -6.05
C ASN A 26 21.38 25.45 -5.74
N ARG A 27 22.41 26.06 -5.12
CA ARG A 27 22.41 27.44 -4.61
C ARG A 27 22.01 28.49 -5.65
N ASN A 28 22.07 28.15 -6.94
CA ASN A 28 21.78 29.03 -8.06
C ASN A 28 20.30 29.07 -8.50
N LEU A 29 19.41 28.26 -7.91
CA LEU A 29 17.98 28.22 -8.25
C LEU A 29 17.09 29.07 -7.32
N VAL A 30 17.68 29.70 -6.31
CA VAL A 30 16.95 30.53 -5.31
C VAL A 30 16.62 31.93 -5.86
N ALA A 31 17.39 32.43 -6.83
CA ALA A 31 17.23 33.81 -7.32
C ALA A 31 16.07 33.99 -8.33
N ALA A 32 15.68 32.94 -9.06
CA ALA A 32 14.72 33.08 -10.15
C ALA A 32 13.24 32.99 -9.72
N VAL A 33 12.95 32.56 -8.50
CA VAL A 33 11.57 32.38 -8.02
C VAL A 33 11.07 33.60 -7.23
N PHE A 34 11.95 34.53 -6.86
CA PHE A 34 11.62 35.68 -6.00
C PHE A 34 10.90 36.84 -6.71
N LEU A 35 10.70 36.76 -8.04
CA LEU A 35 10.17 37.86 -8.85
C LEU A 35 8.68 37.71 -9.24
N LEU A 36 7.98 36.69 -8.72
CA LEU A 36 6.54 36.47 -8.97
C LEU A 36 5.67 36.65 -7.70
N THR A 37 6.19 37.26 -6.63
CA THR A 37 5.53 37.42 -5.32
C THR A 37 4.77 38.73 -5.12
N VAL A 38 4.46 39.48 -6.18
CA VAL A 38 3.72 40.74 -6.05
C VAL A 38 2.52 40.71 -6.98
N LEU A 39 1.32 40.76 -6.41
CA LEU A 39 -0.02 40.77 -7.02
C LEU A 39 -0.74 39.41 -7.15
N GLY A 40 -1.47 39.04 -6.10
CA GLY A 40 -2.57 38.08 -6.15
C GLY A 40 -3.16 37.79 -4.75
N PRO A 41 -4.39 38.23 -4.44
CA PRO A 41 -4.95 38.13 -3.09
C PRO A 41 -5.70 36.80 -2.85
N LEU A 42 -6.05 36.56 -1.58
CA LEU A 42 -6.98 35.55 -1.08
C LEU A 42 -6.56 34.08 -1.23
N ARG A 43 -6.17 33.49 -0.10
CA ARG A 43 -7.03 32.60 0.71
C ARG A 43 -6.15 32.03 1.83
N PRO A 44 -6.61 32.01 3.09
CA PRO A 44 -5.98 31.14 4.05
C PRO A 44 -6.21 29.72 3.51
N THR A 45 -5.19 29.12 2.90
CA THR A 45 -5.15 27.68 2.84
C THR A 45 -5.11 27.25 4.29
N LEU A 46 -6.26 26.85 4.82
CA LEU A 46 -6.31 25.86 5.87
C LEU A 46 -5.47 24.71 5.34
N ALA A 47 -4.18 24.74 5.66
CA ALA A 47 -3.39 23.55 5.84
C ALA A 47 -4.08 22.80 6.99
N ASP A 48 -5.22 22.19 6.69
CA ASP A 48 -5.58 20.94 7.34
C ASP A 48 -4.45 20.00 6.94
N GLU A 49 -3.41 20.00 7.78
CA GLU A 49 -2.23 19.19 7.62
C GLU A 49 -2.74 17.76 7.63
N PHE A 50 -2.98 17.23 6.44
CA PHE A 50 -3.37 15.85 6.26
C PHE A 50 -2.28 15.00 6.90
N ASP A 51 -2.54 14.55 8.12
CA ASP A 51 -1.61 13.74 8.88
C ASP A 51 -1.65 12.31 8.30
N LEU A 52 -0.94 12.16 7.19
CA LEU A 52 -0.70 10.89 6.51
C LEU A 52 -0.17 9.85 7.51
N LEU A 53 0.64 10.27 8.49
CA LEU A 53 1.18 9.38 9.49
C LEU A 53 0.09 8.87 10.43
N ALA A 54 -0.83 9.72 10.89
CA ALA A 54 -2.00 9.30 11.66
C ALA A 54 -2.95 8.40 10.84
N ALA A 55 -3.17 8.72 9.56
CA ALA A 55 -3.99 7.89 8.67
C ALA A 55 -3.38 6.47 8.49
N ILE A 56 -2.06 6.38 8.29
CA ILE A 56 -1.35 5.10 8.20
C ILE A 56 -1.43 4.32 9.51
N LYS A 57 -1.15 4.98 10.64
CA LYS A 57 -1.19 4.34 11.97
C LYS A 57 -2.59 3.80 12.29
N GLY A 58 -3.64 4.56 11.97
CA GLY A 58 -5.02 4.11 12.19
C GLY A 58 -5.47 3.02 11.22
N ALA A 59 -4.90 2.96 10.02
CA ALA A 59 -5.21 1.92 9.03
C ALA A 59 -4.51 0.58 9.34
N ALA A 60 -3.33 0.61 9.98
CA ALA A 60 -2.53 -0.56 10.29
C ALA A 60 -3.31 -1.70 10.99
N PRO A 61 -4.02 -1.48 12.11
CA PRO A 61 -4.74 -2.57 12.78
C PRO A 61 -5.87 -3.15 11.92
N LEU A 62 -6.55 -2.33 11.13
CA LEU A 62 -7.61 -2.81 10.21
C LEU A 62 -7.03 -3.62 9.06
N ASN A 63 -5.84 -3.22 8.61
CA ASN A 63 -5.09 -3.93 7.60
C ASN A 63 -4.60 -5.29 8.10
N ASP A 64 -4.11 -5.34 9.33
CA ASP A 64 -3.65 -6.59 9.97
C ASP A 64 -4.80 -7.57 10.17
N LEU A 65 -6.00 -7.09 10.54
CA LEU A 65 -7.20 -7.94 10.61
C LEU A 65 -7.58 -8.55 9.27
N TRP A 66 -7.48 -7.77 8.18
CA TRP A 66 -7.74 -8.28 6.84
C TRP A 66 -6.72 -9.35 6.43
N GLN A 67 -5.43 -9.11 6.68
CA GLN A 67 -4.39 -10.10 6.44
C GLN A 67 -4.56 -11.36 7.29
N ALA A 68 -4.90 -11.22 8.57
CA ALA A 68 -5.11 -12.35 9.48
C ALA A 68 -6.28 -13.22 9.01
N CYS A 69 -7.39 -12.63 8.57
CA CYS A 69 -8.50 -13.38 7.97
C CYS A 69 -8.05 -14.16 6.74
N ALA A 70 -7.32 -13.51 5.81
CA ALA A 70 -6.86 -14.17 4.60
C ALA A 70 -5.89 -15.32 4.92
N ALA A 71 -4.96 -15.11 5.86
CA ALA A 71 -4.02 -16.12 6.32
C ALA A 71 -4.74 -17.31 6.99
N ALA A 72 -5.75 -17.06 7.83
CA ALA A 72 -6.55 -18.10 8.46
C ALA A 72 -7.29 -18.97 7.42
N TYR A 73 -7.73 -18.38 6.31
CA TYR A 73 -8.31 -19.13 5.20
C TYR A 73 -7.27 -19.93 4.41
N VAL A 74 -6.12 -19.32 4.11
CA VAL A 74 -5.06 -19.90 3.28
C VAL A 74 -4.34 -21.04 4.00
N LYS A 75 -3.98 -20.87 5.28
CA LYS A 75 -3.14 -21.80 6.05
C LYS A 75 -3.57 -23.28 5.95
N PRO A 76 -4.84 -23.66 6.18
CA PRO A 76 -5.26 -25.06 6.06
C PRO A 76 -5.36 -25.56 4.61
N ARG A 77 -5.18 -24.69 3.61
CA ARG A 77 -5.35 -24.98 2.18
C ARG A 77 -4.04 -24.93 1.40
N ILE A 78 -2.91 -24.69 2.08
CA ILE A 78 -1.59 -24.67 1.46
C ILE A 78 -1.35 -26.01 0.75
N GLU A 79 -1.53 -27.14 1.43
CA GLU A 79 -1.36 -28.48 0.84
C GLU A 79 -2.54 -28.99 -0.01
N SER A 80 -3.57 -28.17 -0.22
CA SER A 80 -4.70 -28.60 -1.04
C SER A 80 -4.30 -28.69 -2.52
N ARG A 81 -4.95 -29.59 -3.28
CA ARG A 81 -4.79 -29.69 -4.74
C ARG A 81 -5.32 -28.47 -5.52
N GLN A 82 -5.98 -27.52 -4.85
CA GLN A 82 -6.45 -26.30 -5.50
C GLN A 82 -5.27 -25.44 -5.96
N SER A 83 -5.42 -24.74 -7.09
CA SER A 83 -4.41 -23.77 -7.52
C SER A 83 -4.26 -22.66 -6.50
N SER A 84 -3.04 -22.16 -6.30
CA SER A 84 -2.73 -21.04 -5.39
C SER A 84 -3.59 -19.82 -5.73
N VAL A 85 -3.77 -19.53 -7.01
CA VAL A 85 -4.68 -18.48 -7.52
C VAL A 85 -6.11 -18.66 -7.00
N ALA A 86 -6.66 -19.87 -7.05
CA ALA A 86 -8.02 -20.14 -6.56
C ALA A 86 -8.11 -20.00 -5.04
N VAL A 87 -7.14 -20.56 -4.29
CA VAL A 87 -7.10 -20.47 -2.82
C VAL A 87 -7.07 -19.02 -2.36
N VAL A 88 -6.18 -18.20 -2.94
CA VAL A 88 -6.03 -16.79 -2.59
C VAL A 88 -7.24 -15.97 -3.04
N GLY A 89 -7.75 -16.22 -4.26
CA GLY A 89 -8.98 -15.59 -4.72
C GLY A 89 -10.17 -15.87 -3.79
N ASN A 90 -10.28 -17.09 -3.28
CA ASN A 90 -11.32 -17.48 -2.33
C ASN A 90 -11.11 -16.79 -0.97
N ALA A 91 -9.87 -16.72 -0.47
CA ALA A 91 -9.52 -16.03 0.77
C ALA A 91 -9.95 -14.56 0.74
N LEU A 92 -9.57 -13.83 -0.32
CA LEU A 92 -9.89 -12.41 -0.47
C LEU A 92 -11.40 -12.17 -0.63
N ARG A 93 -12.14 -13.10 -1.24
CA ARG A 93 -13.61 -13.02 -1.29
C ARG A 93 -14.27 -13.28 0.06
N LYS A 94 -13.77 -14.25 0.83
CA LYS A 94 -14.31 -14.58 2.16
C LYS A 94 -14.03 -13.48 3.18
N CYS A 95 -12.88 -12.80 3.07
CA CYS A 95 -12.45 -11.72 3.97
C CYS A 95 -12.85 -10.31 3.48
N ARG A 96 -13.93 -10.21 2.70
CA ARG A 96 -14.41 -8.92 2.15
C ARG A 96 -14.94 -7.98 3.23
N THR A 97 -15.40 -8.52 4.36
CA THR A 97 -15.91 -7.72 5.48
C THR A 97 -14.81 -6.85 6.09
N GLU A 98 -13.63 -7.44 6.31
CA GLU A 98 -12.45 -6.83 6.91
C GLU A 98 -11.86 -5.78 5.97
N GLU A 99 -11.73 -6.11 4.69
CA GLU A 99 -11.39 -5.14 3.65
C GLU A 99 -12.40 -3.97 3.61
N GLY A 100 -13.69 -4.27 3.75
CA GLY A 100 -14.74 -3.25 3.80
C GLY A 100 -14.58 -2.30 4.99
N ARG A 101 -14.15 -2.80 6.16
CA ARG A 101 -13.84 -1.98 7.34
C ARG A 101 -12.64 -1.07 7.07
N LEU A 102 -11.55 -1.62 6.55
CA LEU A 102 -10.36 -0.84 6.16
C LEU A 102 -10.73 0.23 5.11
N ARG A 103 -11.50 -0.13 4.09
CA ARG A 103 -11.96 0.80 3.06
C ARG A 103 -12.76 1.94 3.66
N ARG A 104 -13.73 1.67 4.55
CA ARG A 104 -14.55 2.72 5.19
C ARG A 104 -13.69 3.67 6.01
N PHE A 105 -12.74 3.14 6.78
CA PHE A 105 -11.79 3.96 7.53
C PHE A 105 -10.98 4.88 6.60
N LEU A 106 -10.41 4.31 5.53
CA LEU A 106 -9.64 5.08 4.55
C LEU A 106 -10.51 6.13 3.84
N VAL A 107 -11.76 5.82 3.49
CA VAL A 107 -12.68 6.81 2.90
C VAL A 107 -12.86 8.02 3.82
N GLY A 108 -13.01 7.78 5.13
CA GLY A 108 -13.13 8.84 6.13
C GLY A 108 -11.85 9.64 6.37
N LYS A 109 -10.68 9.16 5.91
CA LYS A 109 -9.38 9.83 6.10
C LYS A 109 -8.82 10.48 4.83
N VAL A 110 -8.96 9.82 3.68
CA VAL A 110 -8.32 10.21 2.41
C VAL A 110 -9.33 10.41 1.27
N GLY A 111 -10.62 10.26 1.53
CA GLY A 111 -11.67 10.35 0.53
C GLY A 111 -11.83 9.09 -0.33
N ARG A 112 -12.96 9.02 -1.04
CA ARG A 112 -13.43 7.81 -1.73
C ARG A 112 -12.49 7.33 -2.83
N LYS A 113 -11.98 8.24 -3.66
CA LYS A 113 -11.12 7.91 -4.81
C LYS A 113 -9.78 7.34 -4.35
N SER A 114 -9.08 8.07 -3.48
CA SER A 114 -7.79 7.66 -2.93
C SER A 114 -7.88 6.36 -2.14
N ALA A 115 -8.92 6.20 -1.31
CA ALA A 115 -9.16 4.95 -0.59
C ALA A 115 -9.38 3.76 -1.56
N GLY A 116 -10.10 3.98 -2.67
CA GLY A 116 -10.29 2.98 -3.71
C GLY A 116 -8.96 2.53 -4.33
N THR A 117 -8.11 3.48 -4.70
CA THR A 117 -6.76 3.20 -5.23
C THR A 117 -5.91 2.41 -4.24
N VAL A 118 -5.86 2.83 -2.97
CA VAL A 118 -5.08 2.17 -1.92
C VAL A 118 -5.56 0.72 -1.70
N ILE A 119 -6.88 0.50 -1.59
CA ILE A 119 -7.44 -0.85 -1.43
C ILE A 119 -7.13 -1.74 -2.63
N SER A 120 -7.19 -1.21 -3.85
CA SER A 120 -6.86 -1.97 -5.06
C SER A 120 -5.39 -2.39 -5.07
N GLN A 121 -4.48 -1.48 -4.71
CA GLN A 121 -3.04 -1.77 -4.65
C GLN A 121 -2.71 -2.79 -3.55
N LEU A 122 -3.31 -2.64 -2.36
CA LEU A 122 -3.13 -3.60 -1.27
C LEU A 122 -3.66 -4.99 -1.65
N ARG A 123 -4.83 -5.07 -2.27
CA ARG A 123 -5.41 -6.34 -2.72
C ARG A 123 -4.49 -7.04 -3.70
N GLU A 124 -3.98 -6.33 -4.71
CA GLU A 124 -3.11 -6.93 -5.73
C GLU A 124 -1.80 -7.42 -5.10
N LYS A 125 -1.20 -6.60 -4.23
CA LYS A 125 -0.01 -7.00 -3.48
C LYS A 125 -0.27 -8.28 -2.67
N TYR A 126 -1.36 -8.36 -1.92
CA TYR A 126 -1.68 -9.54 -1.10
C TYR A 126 -1.95 -10.76 -1.94
N ARG A 127 -2.63 -10.58 -3.08
CA ARG A 127 -2.87 -11.65 -4.01
C ARG A 127 -1.54 -12.25 -4.50
N SER A 128 -0.65 -11.40 -5.00
CA SER A 128 0.67 -11.82 -5.49
C SER A 128 1.49 -12.49 -4.39
N ASP A 129 1.62 -11.84 -3.22
CA ASP A 129 2.44 -12.35 -2.12
C ASP A 129 1.95 -13.71 -1.63
N LEU A 130 0.65 -13.88 -1.43
CA LEU A 130 0.07 -15.15 -0.96
C LEU A 130 0.22 -16.26 -1.99
N ILE A 131 0.07 -15.97 -3.29
CA ILE A 131 0.32 -16.96 -4.35
C ILE A 131 1.78 -17.43 -4.27
N THR A 132 2.72 -16.49 -4.23
CA THR A 132 4.15 -16.81 -4.12
C THR A 132 4.46 -17.63 -2.88
N ILE A 133 3.88 -17.30 -1.72
CA ILE A 133 4.08 -18.05 -0.48
C ILE A 133 3.54 -19.48 -0.58
N ILE A 134 2.32 -19.66 -1.11
CA ILE A 134 1.72 -20.99 -1.28
C ILE A 134 2.56 -21.84 -2.24
N ASP A 135 2.93 -21.28 -3.39
CA ASP A 135 3.72 -22.01 -4.40
C ASP A 135 5.13 -22.36 -3.87
N ALA A 136 5.75 -21.46 -3.11
CA ALA A 136 7.04 -21.72 -2.49
C ALA A 136 6.95 -22.82 -1.43
N ARG A 137 5.86 -22.85 -0.64
CA ARG A 137 5.64 -23.91 0.35
C ARG A 137 5.49 -25.28 -0.30
N ARG A 138 4.70 -25.40 -1.37
CA ARG A 138 4.47 -26.66 -2.08
C ARG A 138 5.68 -27.21 -2.83
N LYS A 139 6.63 -26.35 -3.20
CA LYS A 139 7.86 -26.75 -3.92
C LYS A 139 9.01 -27.12 -3.00
N GLY A 140 8.90 -26.76 -1.71
CA GLY A 140 9.92 -26.99 -0.70
C GLY A 140 9.71 -28.27 0.11
N ASP A 141 8.62 -28.99 -0.15
CA ASP A 141 8.34 -30.37 0.29
C ASP A 141 8.64 -31.34 -0.86
#